data_AF-A0A3C1JB73-F1
#
_entry.id   AF-A0A3C1JB73-F1
#
_cell.length_a   1.000
_cell.length_b   1.000
_cell.length_c   1.000
_cell.angle_alpha   90.00
_cell.angle_beta   90.00
_cell.angle_gamma   90.00
#
_symmetry.space_group_name_H-M   'P 1'
#
loop_
_entity.id
_entity.type
_entity.pdbx_description
1 polymer ?
#
loop_
_entity_poly.entity_id
_entity_poly.type
_entity_poly.pdbx_seq_one_letter_code
_entity_poly.pdbx_strand_id
1 'polypeptide(L)'
;METRPRPLAHGLPLFLNHKHTRLSGAGIALIFKKMAKRARFARPMNPHSVRHSFATHLLDRGCDLKSVQEMLGHKNLQTTEIYTHVSLERLKEVYEKAHPRSKK
;
A
#
# COMPACT_ATOMS: atom_id res chain seq x y z
N MET A 1 22.23 10.95 -17.35
CA MET A 1 21.18 10.16 -16.67
C MET A 1 20.68 10.98 -15.47
N GLU A 2 20.10 12.15 -15.74
CA GLU A 2 19.61 13.09 -14.73
C GLU A 2 18.19 13.50 -15.12
N THR A 3 17.19 12.80 -14.62
CA THR A 3 15.77 13.13 -14.85
C THR A 3 15.08 13.52 -13.55
N ARG A 4 15.80 14.14 -12.61
CA ARG A 4 15.14 14.72 -11.43
C ARG A 4 14.45 16.00 -11.90
N PRO A 5 13.11 16.03 -11.97
CA PRO A 5 12.41 17.25 -12.38
C PRO A 5 12.79 18.38 -11.41
N ARG A 6 12.95 19.60 -11.94
CA ARG A 6 13.17 20.79 -11.09
C ARG A 6 12.08 20.83 -10.01
N PRO A 7 12.43 21.13 -8.75
CA PRO A 7 11.44 21.33 -7.70
C PRO A 7 10.41 22.35 -8.19
N LEU A 8 9.14 21.96 -8.19
CA LEU A 8 8.06 22.90 -8.43
C LEU A 8 8.04 23.92 -7.27
N ALA A 9 7.70 25.17 -7.55
CA ALA A 9 7.56 26.19 -6.54
C ALA A 9 6.61 25.73 -5.40
N HIS A 10 6.86 26.19 -4.18
CA HIS A 10 6.04 25.86 -3.02
C HIS A 10 4.56 26.16 -3.30
N GLY A 11 3.69 25.17 -3.02
CA GLY A 11 2.24 25.27 -3.26
C GLY A 11 1.76 24.66 -4.58
N LEU A 12 2.64 24.34 -5.52
CA LEU A 12 2.27 23.64 -6.75
C LEU A 12 2.05 22.14 -6.53
N PRO A 13 1.12 21.52 -7.27
CA PRO A 13 0.90 20.07 -7.20
C PRO A 13 2.14 19.30 -7.68
N LEU A 14 2.60 18.34 -6.86
CA LEU A 14 3.77 17.51 -7.18
C LEU A 14 3.59 16.68 -8.47
N PHE A 15 2.36 16.21 -8.73
CA PHE A 15 2.03 15.43 -9.91
C PHE A 15 1.11 16.22 -10.85
N LEU A 16 1.56 16.35 -12.09
CA LEU A 16 0.86 17.03 -13.17
C LEU A 16 0.31 16.02 -14.20
N ASN A 17 -0.72 16.42 -14.92
CA ASN A 17 -1.21 15.72 -16.10
C ASN A 17 -0.55 16.27 -17.39
N HIS A 18 -0.91 15.72 -18.55
CA HIS A 18 -0.39 16.16 -19.86
C HIS A 18 -0.71 17.63 -20.22
N LYS A 19 -1.69 18.25 -19.55
CA LYS A 19 -2.05 19.67 -19.70
C LYS A 19 -1.34 20.56 -18.66
N HIS A 20 -0.35 20.03 -17.94
CA HIS A 20 0.37 20.73 -16.87
C HIS A 20 -0.51 21.20 -15.70
N THR A 21 -1.68 20.58 -15.49
CA THR A 21 -2.55 20.83 -14.33
C THR A 21 -2.50 19.67 -13.35
N ARG A 22 -3.05 19.84 -12.14
CA ARG A 22 -3.06 18.82 -11.07
C ARG A 22 -3.58 17.47 -11.61
N LEU A 23 -2.84 16.40 -11.34
CA LEU A 23 -3.28 15.05 -11.65
C LEU A 23 -4.52 14.68 -10.80
N SER A 24 -5.60 14.27 -11.46
CA SER A 24 -6.84 13.87 -10.79
C SER A 24 -6.82 12.39 -10.40
N GLY A 25 -7.69 11.99 -9.45
CA GLY A 25 -7.85 10.58 -9.06
C GLY A 25 -8.25 9.68 -10.23
N ALA A 26 -9.14 10.15 -11.11
CA ALA A 26 -9.49 9.44 -12.34
C ALA A 26 -8.28 9.27 -13.28
N GLY A 27 -7.41 10.29 -13.36
CA GLY A 27 -6.15 10.22 -14.10
C GLY A 27 -5.22 9.14 -13.55
N ILE A 28 -5.10 9.03 -12.22
CA ILE A 28 -4.33 7.96 -11.56
C ILE A 28 -4.92 6.59 -11.92
N ALA A 29 -6.23 6.41 -11.82
CA ALA A 29 -6.87 5.13 -12.17
C ALA A 29 -6.59 4.71 -13.63
N LEU A 30 -6.61 5.67 -14.56
CA LEU A 30 -6.27 5.42 -15.96
C LEU A 30 -4.80 5.03 -16.15
N ILE A 31 -3.88 5.67 -15.42
CA ILE A 31 -2.45 5.32 -15.43
C ILE A 31 -2.27 3.88 -14.94
N PHE A 32 -2.89 3.49 -13.83
CA PHE A 32 -2.83 2.12 -13.30
C PHE A 32 -3.37 1.10 -14.29
N LYS A 33 -4.51 1.37 -14.94
CA LYS A 33 -5.07 0.51 -16.00
C LYS A 33 -4.08 0.33 -17.16
N LYS A 34 -3.42 1.40 -17.61
CA LYS A 34 -2.40 1.33 -18.67
C LYS A 34 -1.18 0.52 -18.23
N MET A 35 -0.70 0.72 -17.00
CA MET A 35 0.42 -0.06 -16.45
C MET A 35 0.09 -1.54 -16.35
N ALA A 36 -1.10 -1.88 -15.84
CA ALA A 36 -1.56 -3.26 -15.71
C ALA A 36 -1.56 -3.99 -17.06
N LYS A 37 -2.08 -3.32 -18.10
CA LYS A 37 -2.09 -3.85 -19.47
C LYS A 37 -0.67 -4.05 -20.01
N ARG A 38 0.23 -3.08 -19.79
CA ARG A 38 1.63 -3.17 -20.24
C ARG A 38 2.40 -4.29 -19.55
N ALA A 39 2.18 -4.47 -18.26
CA ALA A 39 2.80 -5.53 -17.45
C ALA A 39 2.10 -6.89 -17.60
N ARG A 40 1.06 -7.01 -18.44
CA ARG A 40 0.29 -8.24 -18.70
C ARG A 40 -0.27 -8.89 -17.43
N PHE A 41 -0.72 -8.08 -16.47
CA PHE A 41 -1.41 -8.60 -15.30
C PHE A 41 -2.74 -9.25 -15.70
N ALA A 42 -2.98 -10.47 -15.20
CA ALA A 42 -4.23 -11.20 -15.43
C ALA A 42 -5.43 -10.58 -14.68
N ARG A 43 -5.18 -9.85 -13.59
CA ARG A 43 -6.21 -9.20 -12.77
C ARG A 43 -6.12 -7.68 -12.88
N PRO A 44 -7.25 -6.95 -12.75
CA PRO A 44 -7.24 -5.50 -12.70
C PRO A 44 -6.38 -4.99 -11.55
N MET A 45 -5.43 -4.09 -11.85
CA MET A 45 -4.62 -3.41 -10.85
C MET A 45 -5.12 -1.96 -10.70
N ASN A 46 -5.42 -1.56 -9.47
CA ASN A 46 -5.88 -0.22 -9.12
C ASN A 46 -5.13 0.29 -7.86
N PRO A 47 -5.29 1.56 -7.48
CA PRO A 47 -4.60 2.10 -6.31
C PRO A 47 -4.87 1.33 -5.00
N HIS A 48 -6.10 0.83 -4.80
CA HIS A 48 -6.44 0.03 -3.61
C HIS A 48 -5.75 -1.34 -3.63
N SER A 49 -5.69 -2.03 -4.77
CA SER A 49 -5.02 -3.33 -4.86
C SER A 49 -3.53 -3.22 -4.59
N VAL A 50 -2.88 -2.16 -5.10
CA VAL A 50 -1.45 -1.92 -4.83
C VAL A 50 -1.19 -1.54 -3.38
N ARG A 51 -2.07 -0.74 -2.76
CA ARG A 51 -1.99 -0.46 -1.32
C ARG A 51 -2.11 -1.73 -0.49
N HIS A 52 -3.04 -2.61 -0.85
CA HIS A 52 -3.23 -3.88 -0.16
C HIS A 52 -2.01 -4.79 -0.30
N SER A 53 -1.47 -4.95 -1.52
CA SER A 53 -0.24 -5.73 -1.75
C SER A 53 0.95 -5.19 -0.96
N PHE A 54 1.10 -3.86 -0.86
CA PHE A 54 2.15 -3.25 -0.03
C PHE A 54 1.99 -3.63 1.45
N ALA A 55 0.77 -3.50 1.98
CA ALA A 55 0.50 -3.79 3.38
C ALA A 55 0.70 -5.27 3.72
N THR A 56 0.14 -6.18 2.92
CA THR A 56 0.33 -7.63 3.08
C THR A 56 1.81 -7.99 2.99
N HIS A 57 2.54 -7.42 2.02
CA HIS A 57 3.98 -7.68 1.89
C HIS A 57 4.78 -7.27 3.13
N LEU A 58 4.44 -6.13 3.76
CA LEU A 58 5.11 -5.70 4.99
C LEU A 58 4.75 -6.60 6.18
N LEU A 59 3.48 -6.97 6.32
CA LEU A 59 3.02 -7.87 7.38
C LEU A 59 3.66 -9.27 7.24
N ASP A 60 3.74 -9.82 6.03
CA ASP A 60 4.38 -11.11 5.73
C ASP A 60 5.88 -11.10 6.08
N ARG A 61 6.52 -9.93 6.00
CA ARG A 61 7.92 -9.72 6.38
C ARG A 61 8.12 -9.41 7.86
N GLY A 62 7.06 -9.53 8.66
CA GLY A 62 7.12 -9.35 10.11
C GLY A 62 7.10 -7.89 10.57
N CYS A 63 6.71 -6.96 9.71
CA CYS A 63 6.41 -5.61 10.14
C CYS A 63 5.17 -5.63 11.04
N ASP A 64 5.22 -4.91 12.16
CA ASP A 64 4.07 -4.83 13.04
C ASP A 64 2.93 -4.03 12.40
N LEU A 65 1.70 -4.37 12.77
CA LEU A 65 0.51 -3.78 12.18
C LEU A 65 0.45 -2.26 12.38
N LYS A 66 0.96 -1.75 13.50
CA LYS A 66 0.89 -0.33 13.83
C LYS A 66 1.83 0.48 12.93
N SER A 67 3.05 0.01 12.71
CA SER A 67 3.98 0.59 11.75
C SER A 67 3.42 0.58 10.32
N VAL A 68 2.81 -0.52 9.88
CA VAL A 68 2.17 -0.59 8.54
C VAL A 68 1.02 0.43 8.43
N GLN A 69 0.21 0.60 9.48
CA GLN A 69 -0.88 1.57 9.51
C GLN A 69 -0.39 3.02 9.42
N GLU A 70 0.67 3.36 10.17
CA GLU A 70 1.30 4.69 10.13
C GLU A 70 1.84 5.01 8.73
N MET A 71 2.52 4.04 8.09
CA MET A 71 3.05 4.19 6.72
C MET A 71 1.95 4.40 5.67
N LEU A 72 0.74 3.89 5.90
CA LEU A 72 -0.40 4.04 4.99
C LEU A 72 -1.20 5.34 5.21
N GLY A 73 -0.88 6.12 6.24
CA GLY A 73 -1.39 7.48 6.42
C GLY A 73 -2.80 7.58 7.02
N HIS A 74 -3.23 6.60 7.82
CA HIS A 74 -4.54 6.63 8.46
C HIS A 74 -4.52 7.49 9.74
N LYS A 75 -5.26 8.60 9.75
CA LYS A 75 -5.58 9.37 10.98
C LYS A 75 -6.74 8.78 11.78
N ASN A 76 -7.52 7.86 11.17
CA ASN A 76 -8.64 7.10 11.77
C ASN A 76 -8.83 5.72 11.09
N LEU A 77 -9.16 4.71 11.91
CA LEU A 77 -9.25 3.27 11.63
C LEU A 77 -10.49 2.85 10.80
N GLN A 78 -10.54 3.12 9.49
CA GLN A 78 -11.64 2.60 8.64
C GLN A 78 -11.19 1.86 7.38
N THR A 79 -10.18 0.99 7.50
CA THR A 79 -9.95 -0.09 6.52
C THR A 79 -9.18 -1.24 7.17
N THR A 80 -9.54 -1.53 8.43
CA THR A 80 -8.76 -2.35 9.36
C THR A 80 -9.13 -3.83 9.31
N GLU A 81 -10.30 -4.19 8.77
CA GLU A 81 -10.85 -5.56 8.85
C GLU A 81 -9.94 -6.60 8.20
N ILE A 82 -9.36 -6.30 7.03
CA ILE A 82 -8.48 -7.24 6.34
C ILE A 82 -7.14 -7.39 7.10
N TYR A 83 -6.64 -6.31 7.71
CA TYR A 83 -5.40 -6.38 8.48
C TYR A 83 -5.56 -7.06 9.83
N THR A 84 -6.76 -7.02 10.42
CA THR A 84 -7.08 -7.75 11.64
C THR A 84 -6.96 -9.26 11.43
N HIS A 85 -7.46 -9.79 10.30
CA HIS A 85 -7.36 -11.22 10.00
C HIS A 85 -5.90 -11.71 9.90
N VAL A 86 -5.05 -10.97 9.17
CA VAL A 86 -3.60 -11.29 9.05
C VAL A 86 -2.89 -11.16 10.40
N SER A 87 -3.23 -10.14 11.19
CA SER A 87 -2.68 -9.97 12.54
C SER A 87 -3.07 -11.08 13.50
N LEU A 88 -4.30 -11.63 13.41
CA LEU A 88 -4.77 -12.71 14.27
C LEU A 88 -4.06 -14.03 13.96
N GLU A 89 -3.89 -14.35 12.67
CA GLU A 89 -3.12 -15.53 12.25
C GLU A 89 -1.68 -15.46 12.76
N ARG A 90 -1.04 -14.29 12.62
CA ARG A 90 0.34 -14.09 13.08
C ARG A 90 0.46 -14.07 14.61
N LEU A 91 -0.49 -13.45 15.31
CA LEU A 91 -0.53 -13.45 16.78
C LEU A 91 -0.63 -14.89 17.30
N LYS A 92 -1.46 -15.72 16.64
CA LYS A 92 -1.55 -17.15 16.92
C LYS A 92 -0.22 -17.84 16.67
N GLU A 93 0.44 -17.64 15.53
CA GLU A 93 1.76 -18.24 15.26
C GLU A 93 2.84 -17.84 16.28
N VAL A 94 2.90 -16.57 16.67
CA VAL A 94 3.86 -16.06 17.66
C VAL A 94 3.55 -16.64 19.03
N TYR A 95 2.27 -16.71 19.41
CA TYR A 95 1.82 -17.34 20.64
C TYR A 95 2.21 -18.83 20.67
N GLU A 96 1.92 -19.58 19.61
CA GLU A 96 2.30 -21.00 19.52
C GLU A 96 3.83 -21.21 19.59
N LYS A 97 4.63 -20.31 19.01
CA LYS A 97 6.10 -20.40 19.05
C LYS A 97 6.71 -19.99 20.39
N ALA A 98 6.13 -19.01 21.07
CA ALA A 98 6.69 -18.42 22.28
C ALA A 98 6.12 -19.05 23.56
N HIS A 99 4.96 -19.70 23.51
CA HIS A 99 4.31 -20.22 24.70
C HIS A 99 4.86 -21.60 25.09
N PRO A 100 5.49 -21.76 26.28
CA PRO A 100 6.19 -22.98 26.69
C PRO A 100 5.27 -24.22 26.87
N ARG A 101 3.96 -24.06 26.69
CA ARG A 101 2.93 -25.11 26.84
C ARG A 101 2.02 -25.29 25.61
N SER A 102 2.30 -24.64 24.48
CA SER A 102 1.42 -24.76 23.29
C SER A 102 1.47 -26.15 22.64
N LYS A 103 2.61 -26.85 22.72
CA LYS A 103 2.72 -28.26 22.36
C LYS A 103 2.26 -29.15 23.52
N LYS A 104 0.96 -29.41 23.62
CA LYS A 104 0.43 -30.59 24.30
C LYS A 104 -0.64 -31.23 23.45
#